data_AF-X1TIV4-F1
#
_entry.id   AF-X1TIV4-F1
#
_cell.length_a   1.000
_cell.length_b   1.000
_cell.length_c   1.000
_cell.angle_alpha   90.00
_cell.angle_beta   90.00
_cell.angle_gamma   90.00
#
_symmetry.space_group_name_H-M   'P 1'
#
loop_
_entity.id
_entity.type
_entity.pdbx_description
1 polymer ?
#
loop_
_entity_poly.entity_id
_entity_poly.type
_entity_poly.pdbx_seq_one_letter_code
_entity_poly.pdbx_strand_id
1 'polypeptide(L)' 'YMQKRDTTIRCAIVEATDEDNILGLVSLTDINFINQSAVFHIMIGDRENRGKGIGYFATTEILNHAISISFG' A
#
# COMPACT_ATOMS: atom_id res chain seq x y z
N TYR A 1 12.95 -24.93 3.02
CA TYR A 1 11.64 -24.90 3.71
C TYR A 1 11.11 -23.48 3.56
N MET A 2 10.16 -23.25 2.66
CA MET A 2 9.75 -21.91 2.22
C MET A 2 9.08 -21.16 3.38
N GLN A 3 9.73 -20.12 3.90
CA GLN A 3 9.04 -19.10 4.69
C GLN A 3 7.91 -18.55 3.82
N LYS A 4 6.65 -18.77 4.23
CA LYS A 4 5.53 -18.00 3.70
C LYS A 4 5.78 -16.54 4.11
N ARG A 5 6.49 -15.78 3.28
CA ARG A 5 6.42 -14.31 3.34
C ARG A 5 4.96 -13.98 3.08
N ASP A 6 4.37 -13.18 3.96
CA ASP A 6 2.98 -12.76 3.81
C ASP A 6 2.80 -12.21 2.39
N THR A 7 1.91 -12.80 1.60
CA THR A 7 1.67 -12.40 0.20
C THR A 7 0.77 -11.18 0.11
N THR A 8 0.54 -10.53 1.27
CA THR A 8 -0.29 -9.35 1.38
C THR A 8 0.38 -8.27 2.23
N ILE A 9 0.38 -7.04 1.71
CA ILE A 9 0.79 -5.83 2.42
C ILE A 9 -0.46 -4.96 2.53
N ARG A 10 -0.77 -4.45 3.73
CA ARG A 10 -1.87 -3.49 3.95
C ARG A 10 -1.36 -2.33 4.78
N CYS A 11 -1.59 -1.12 4.30
CA CYS A 11 -1.21 0.11 4.99
C CYS A 11 -2.43 1.04 5.10
N ALA A 12 -2.64 1.60 6.28
CA ALA A 12 -3.54 2.72 6.47
C ALA A 12 -2.86 4.00 5.97
N ILE A 13 -3.65 4.89 5.37
CA ILE A 13 -3.23 6.23 4.97
C ILE A 13 -3.72 7.18 6.06
N VAL A 14 -2.80 7.89 6.69
CA VAL A 14 -3.07 8.82 7.79
C VAL A 14 -2.29 10.11 7.56
N GLU A 15 -2.67 11.20 8.24
CA GLU A 15 -1.83 12.39 8.31
C GLU A 15 -0.83 12.24 9.45
N ALA A 16 0.40 12.74 9.26
CA ALA A 16 1.43 12.69 10.29
C ALA A 16 1.05 13.49 11.55
N THR A 17 0.12 14.43 11.43
CA THR A 17 -0.42 15.23 12.53
C THR A 17 -1.58 14.57 13.25
N ASP A 18 -2.19 13.53 12.66
CA ASP A 18 -3.37 12.84 13.19
C ASP A 18 -3.40 11.39 12.67
N GLU A 19 -2.66 10.52 13.35
CA GLU A 19 -2.50 9.11 12.98
C GLU A 19 -3.77 8.27 13.25
N ASP A 20 -4.66 8.74 14.13
CA ASP A 20 -5.92 8.07 14.44
C ASP A 20 -6.97 8.29 13.34
N ASN A 21 -6.82 9.36 12.55
CA ASN A 21 -7.70 9.67 11.44
C ASN A 21 -7.29 8.94 10.16
N ILE A 22 -7.93 7.78 9.93
CA ILE A 22 -7.70 6.96 8.74
C ILE A 22 -8.36 7.61 7.51
N LEU A 23 -7.53 8.20 6.65
CA LEU A 23 -7.96 8.81 5.39
C LEU A 23 -8.21 7.77 4.29
N GLY A 24 -7.64 6.58 4.43
CA GLY A 24 -7.81 5.51 3.45
C GLY A 24 -7.01 4.26 3.77
N LEU A 25 -7.12 3.29 2.87
CA LEU A 25 -6.40 2.02 2.93
C LEU A 25 -5.77 1.75 1.56
N VAL A 26 -4.53 1.30 1.56
CA VAL A 26 -3.85 0.78 0.39
C VAL A 26 -3.36 -0.64 0.66
N SER A 27 -3.43 -1.50 -0.34
CA SER A 27 -3.03 -2.91 -0.19
C SER A 27 -2.44 -3.48 -1.47
N LEU A 28 -1.44 -4.34 -1.31
CA LEU A 28 -0.93 -5.23 -2.35
C LEU A 28 -1.24 -6.66 -1.91
N THR A 29 -2.03 -7.36 -2.72
CA THR A 29 -2.45 -8.75 -2.47
C THR A 29 -1.91 -9.65 -3.57
N ASP A 30 -1.96 -10.96 -3.36
CA ASP A 30 -1.54 -11.96 -4.35
C ASP A 30 -0.13 -11.71 -4.92
N ILE A 31 0.80 -11.27 -4.05
CA ILE A 31 2.18 -11.00 -4.45
C ILE A 31 2.84 -12.29 -4.93
N ASN A 32 3.20 -12.32 -6.20
CA ASN A 32 3.93 -13.39 -6.85
C ASN A 32 5.36 -12.92 -7.14
N PHE A 33 6.31 -13.40 -6.33
CA PHE A 33 7.73 -13.05 -6.45
C PHE A 33 8.42 -13.65 -7.68
N ILE A 34 7.88 -14.73 -8.27
CA ILE A 34 8.43 -15.34 -9.49
C ILE A 34 8.08 -14.48 -10.70
N ASN A 35 6.82 -14.04 -10.78
CA ASN A 35 6.30 -13.24 -11.88
C ASN A 35 6.42 -11.73 -11.62
N GLN A 36 6.92 -11.34 -10.44
CA GLN A 36 7.01 -9.95 -9.95
C GLN A 36 5.70 -9.18 -10.13
N SER A 37 4.58 -9.84 -9.80
CA SER A 37 3.23 -9.30 -9.98
C SER A 37 2.47 -9.26 -8.66
N ALA A 38 1.56 -8.30 -8.51
CA ALA A 38 0.65 -8.22 -7.37
C ALA A 38 -0.65 -7.54 -7.80
N VAL A 39 -1.70 -7.72 -7.00
CA VAL A 39 -2.98 -7.03 -7.18
C VAL A 39 -3.03 -5.82 -6.24
N PHE A 40 -3.17 -4.64 -6.83
CA PHE A 40 -3.23 -3.36 -6.12
C PHE A 40 -4.66 -2.95 -5.80
N HIS A 41 -4.91 -2.62 -4.54
CA HIS A 41 -6.16 -2.07 -4.05
C HIS A 41 -5.91 -0.74 -3.34
N ILE A 42 -6.75 0.25 -3.63
CA ILE A 42 -6.75 1.52 -2.92
C ILE A 42 -8.18 1.97 -2.64
N MET A 43 -8.40 2.43 -1.41
CA MET A 43 -9.63 3.07 -0.98
C MET A 43 -9.24 4.38 -0.33
N ILE A 44 -9.56 5.50 -0.98
CA ILE A 44 -9.51 6.82 -0.36
C ILE A 44 -10.90 7.10 0.18
N GLY A 45 -10.98 7.52 1.45
CA GLY A 45 -12.20 7.83 2.17
C GLY A 45 -12.96 9.03 1.58
N ASP A 46 -13.26 10.02 2.43
CA ASP A 46 -14.14 11.13 2.08
C ASP A 46 -13.76 11.78 0.73
N ARG A 47 -14.78 12.16 -0.04
CA ARG A 47 -14.65 12.75 -1.37
C ARG A 47 -13.85 14.06 -1.33
N GLU A 48 -13.93 14.78 -0.22
CA GLU A 48 -13.16 16.00 0.07
C GLU A 48 -11.63 15.77 0.13
N ASN A 49 -11.20 14.52 0.28
CA ASN A 49 -9.79 14.13 0.28
C ASN A 49 -9.29 13.70 -1.11
N ARG A 50 -10.16 13.68 -2.13
CA ARG A 50 -9.78 13.40 -3.52
C ARG A 50 -9.21 14.67 -4.17
N GLY A 51 -8.20 14.50 -5.03
CA GLY A 51 -7.55 15.62 -5.73
C GLY A 51 -6.42 16.31 -4.95
N LYS A 52 -6.13 15.88 -3.72
CA LYS A 52 -5.01 16.40 -2.89
C LYS A 52 -3.70 15.62 -3.02
N GLY A 53 -3.58 14.71 -3.99
CA GLY A 53 -2.38 13.89 -4.20
C GLY A 53 -2.24 12.68 -3.26
N ILE A 54 -3.18 12.44 -2.35
CA ILE A 54 -3.14 11.33 -1.37
C ILE A 54 -3.00 9.96 -2.06
N GLY A 55 -3.76 9.72 -3.14
CA GLY A 55 -3.65 8.48 -3.89
C GLY A 55 -2.29 8.29 -4.57
N TYR A 56 -1.69 9.37 -5.07
CA TYR A 56 -0.36 9.33 -5.67
C TYR A 56 0.71 9.00 -4.63
N PHE A 57 0.65 9.66 -3.47
CA PHE A 57 1.55 9.40 -2.34
C PHE A 57 1.45 7.93 -1.89
N ALA A 58 0.24 7.47 -1.55
CA ALA A 58 0.01 6.11 -1.06
C ALA A 58 0.47 5.03 -2.06
N THR A 59 0.24 5.25 -3.36
CA THR A 59 0.67 4.33 -4.42
C THR A 59 2.20 4.28 -4.53
N THR A 60 2.86 5.45 -4.48
CA THR A 60 4.33 5.53 -4.60
C THR A 60 5.01 4.84 -3.41
N GLU A 61 4.55 5.12 -2.19
CA GLU A 61 5.13 4.57 -0.98
C GLU A 61 4.95 3.05 -0.87
N ILE A 62 3.77 2.51 -1.19
CA ILE A 62 3.57 1.06 -1.11
C ILE A 62 4.37 0.32 -2.19
N LEU A 63 4.56 0.90 -3.37
CA LEU A 63 5.40 0.32 -4.42
C LEU A 63 6.88 0.35 -4.02
N ASN A 64 7.37 1.47 -3.46
CA ASN A 64 8.73 1.55 -2.92
C ASN A 64 8.97 0.51 -1.83
N HIS A 65 8.00 0.32 -0.94
CA HIS A 65 8.06 -0.69 0.11
C HIS A 65 8.10 -2.12 -0.47
N ALA A 66 7.20 -2.44 -1.42
CA ALA A 66 7.15 -3.76 -2.04
C ALA A 66 8.40 -4.08 -2.87
N ILE A 67 8.93 -3.11 -3.61
CA ILE A 67 10.17 -3.25 -4.38
C ILE A 67 11.35 -3.48 -3.43
N SER A 68 11.46 -2.70 -2.35
CA SER A 68 12.52 -2.88 -1.35
C SER A 68 12.49 -4.29 -0.72
N ILE A 69 11.30 -4.86 -0.51
CA ILE A 69 11.15 -6.24 -0.02
C ILE A 69 11.57 -7.28 -1.06
N SER A 70 11.38 -6.98 -2.36
CA SER A 70 11.74 -7.90 -3.45
C SER A 70 13.25 -8.01 -3.72
N PHE A 71 14.05 -7.02 -3.29
CA PHE A 71 15.51 -7.00 -3.50
C PHE A 71 16.31 -7.26 -2.21
N GLY A 72 15.65 -7.67 -1.11
CA GLY A 72 16.26 -7.94 0.20
C GLY A 72 16.23 -9.40 0.65
#